data_AF-A0A920K9X1-F1
#
_entry.id   AF-A0A920K9X1-F1
#
_cell.length_a   1.000
_cell.length_b   1.000
_cell.length_c   1.000
_cell.angle_alpha   90.00
_cell.angle_beta   90.00
_cell.angle_gamma   90.00
#
_symmetry.space_group_name_H-M   'P 1'
#
loop_
_entity.id
_entity.type
_entity.pdbx_description
1 polymer ?
#
loop_
_entity_poly.entity_id
_entity_poly.type
_entity_poly.pdbx_seq_one_letter_code
_entity_poly.pdbx_strand_id
1 'polypeptide(L)'
;MNFRRIAIEPVSGNLGAIIKGVDLATLDDETFTEIHQAWLKYSVIFFRKQKLRPLQQIDFAKRFGEIHFHPYMQGLDDHPEILEIIKEPGDEYTFGAVWHTDQMFNPEPAKATMLYAHEVPTSGGDTQFSNQYLAYETLSEPMKGVLENLKTFNVGDGFRRGVGKVNRKDRYASNPKMQAKIESQEMYLQNLFIL
;
A
#
# COMPACT_ATOMS: atom_id res chain seq x y z
N MET A 1 -5.01 7.77 -24.40
CA MET A 1 -3.69 7.17 -24.06
C MET A 1 -3.43 6.02 -25.00
N ASN A 2 -2.18 5.85 -25.44
CA ASN A 2 -1.73 4.74 -26.28
C ASN A 2 -0.40 4.27 -25.67
N PHE A 3 -0.29 2.98 -25.36
CA PHE A 3 0.85 2.40 -24.65
C PHE A 3 1.66 1.55 -25.63
N ARG A 4 2.98 1.76 -25.65
CA ARG A 4 3.92 1.19 -26.64
C ARG A 4 5.06 0.42 -25.97
N ARG A 5 5.40 0.77 -24.73
CA ARG A 5 6.40 0.08 -23.89
C ARG A 5 5.73 -0.98 -23.02
N ILE A 6 4.51 -0.72 -22.52
CA ILE A 6 3.80 -1.62 -21.60
C ILE A 6 2.52 -2.22 -22.21
N ALA A 7 2.19 -3.45 -21.80
CA ALA A 7 0.89 -4.06 -22.04
C ALA A 7 0.02 -3.98 -20.78
N ILE A 8 -1.27 -3.68 -20.94
CA ILE A 8 -2.21 -3.42 -19.83
C ILE A 8 -3.39 -4.38 -19.90
N GLU A 9 -3.68 -5.04 -18.79
CA GLU A 9 -4.86 -5.89 -18.57
C GLU A 9 -5.70 -5.32 -17.42
N PRO A 10 -6.84 -4.66 -17.69
CA PRO A 10 -7.73 -4.16 -16.65
C PRO A 10 -8.25 -5.31 -15.76
N VAL A 11 -8.24 -5.12 -14.44
CA VAL A 11 -8.70 -6.11 -13.45
C VAL A 11 -10.21 -6.01 -13.24
N SER A 12 -10.77 -4.80 -13.34
CA SER A 12 -12.21 -4.56 -13.32
C SER A 12 -12.60 -3.47 -14.32
N GLY A 13 -13.90 -3.19 -14.45
CA GLY A 13 -14.42 -2.18 -15.38
C GLY A 13 -14.07 -0.72 -15.03
N ASN A 14 -13.66 -0.42 -13.79
CA ASN A 14 -13.43 0.97 -13.32
C ASN A 14 -12.23 1.15 -12.38
N LEU A 15 -11.51 0.08 -12.03
CA LEU A 15 -10.43 0.10 -11.05
C LEU A 15 -9.45 -1.05 -11.28
N GLY A 16 -8.15 -0.77 -11.18
CA GLY A 16 -7.11 -1.79 -11.21
C GLY A 16 -6.68 -2.21 -12.61
N ALA A 17 -5.37 -2.29 -12.85
CA ALA A 17 -4.82 -2.94 -14.04
C ALA A 17 -3.50 -3.69 -13.77
N ILE A 18 -3.36 -4.88 -14.33
CA ILE A 18 -2.10 -5.62 -14.37
C ILE A 18 -1.25 -5.06 -15.51
N ILE A 19 -0.02 -4.65 -15.18
CA ILE A 19 0.97 -4.18 -16.14
C ILE A 19 1.91 -5.32 -16.49
N LYS A 20 2.20 -5.49 -17.79
CA LYS A 20 3.01 -6.58 -18.36
C LYS A 20 4.06 -6.03 -19.32
N GLY A 21 5.11 -6.83 -19.54
CA GLY A 21 6.21 -6.50 -20.45
C GLY A 21 7.37 -5.73 -19.80
N VAL A 22 7.36 -5.57 -18.48
CA VAL A 22 8.36 -4.77 -17.73
C VAL A 22 9.07 -5.57 -16.65
N ASP A 23 10.36 -5.28 -16.46
CA ASP A 23 11.12 -5.56 -15.25
C ASP A 23 11.32 -4.24 -14.48
N LEU A 24 10.79 -4.19 -13.26
CA LEU A 24 10.86 -2.99 -12.42
C LEU A 24 12.29 -2.68 -11.94
N ALA A 25 13.19 -3.67 -11.95
CA ALA A 25 14.58 -3.48 -11.56
C ALA A 25 15.44 -2.74 -12.60
N THR A 26 14.94 -2.53 -13.82
CA THR A 26 15.71 -2.00 -14.97
C THR A 26 14.96 -0.97 -15.84
N LEU A 27 13.92 -0.32 -15.29
CA LEU A 27 13.04 0.62 -16.02
C LEU A 27 13.73 1.92 -16.50
N ASP A 28 13.69 2.16 -17.81
CA ASP A 28 13.90 3.47 -18.44
C ASP A 28 12.76 4.47 -18.13
N ASP A 29 12.96 5.74 -18.49
CA ASP A 29 12.03 6.84 -18.19
C ASP A 29 10.80 6.88 -19.11
N GLU A 30 10.88 6.38 -20.35
CA GLU A 30 9.71 6.30 -21.23
C GLU A 30 8.71 5.26 -20.73
N THR A 31 9.22 4.10 -20.32
CA THR A 31 8.45 2.98 -19.77
C THR A 31 7.90 3.36 -18.40
N PHE A 32 8.65 4.08 -17.57
CA PHE A 32 8.12 4.66 -16.34
C PHE A 32 7.02 5.70 -16.61
N THR A 33 7.17 6.55 -17.65
CA THR A 33 6.13 7.52 -18.04
C THR A 33 4.83 6.84 -18.43
N GLU A 34 4.89 5.72 -19.18
CA GLU A 34 3.71 4.90 -19.47
C GLU A 34 3.11 4.25 -18.21
N ILE A 35 3.94 3.77 -17.28
CA ILE A 35 3.51 3.23 -15.98
C ILE A 35 2.78 4.29 -15.14
N HIS A 36 3.30 5.51 -15.06
CA HIS A 36 2.69 6.60 -14.30
C HIS A 36 1.36 7.04 -14.93
N GLN A 37 1.26 7.08 -16.27
CA GLN A 37 -0.02 7.31 -16.96
C GLN A 37 -1.03 6.18 -16.73
N ALA A 38 -0.58 4.92 -16.64
CA ALA A 38 -1.44 3.80 -16.30
C ALA A 38 -1.94 3.87 -14.85
N TRP A 39 -1.07 4.20 -13.88
CA TRP A 39 -1.46 4.43 -12.49
C TRP A 39 -2.54 5.51 -12.38
N LEU A 40 -2.31 6.71 -12.94
CA LEU A 40 -3.30 7.80 -12.94
C LEU A 40 -4.64 7.42 -13.60
N LYS A 41 -4.65 6.51 -14.58
CA LYS A 41 -5.87 6.07 -15.26
C LYS A 41 -6.64 4.98 -14.50
N TYR A 42 -5.93 4.03 -13.89
CA TYR A 42 -6.53 2.83 -13.28
C TYR A 42 -6.57 2.87 -11.75
N SER A 43 -6.00 3.91 -11.14
CA SER A 43 -5.82 4.21 -9.70
C SER A 43 -5.03 3.18 -8.90
N VAL A 44 -5.04 1.91 -9.27
CA VAL A 44 -4.23 0.84 -8.66
C VAL A 44 -3.58 0.04 -9.79
N ILE A 45 -2.29 -0.26 -9.67
CA ILE A 45 -1.58 -1.06 -10.69
C ILE A 45 -0.78 -2.21 -10.10
N PHE A 46 -0.77 -3.32 -10.83
CA PHE A 46 -0.34 -4.62 -10.34
C PHE A 46 0.80 -5.18 -11.20
N PHE A 47 1.94 -5.53 -10.60
CA PHE A 47 3.10 -6.07 -11.32
C PHE A 47 3.41 -7.50 -10.87
N ARG A 48 3.07 -8.47 -11.73
CA ARG A 48 3.26 -9.90 -11.41
C ARG A 48 4.72 -10.33 -11.61
N LYS A 49 5.18 -11.27 -10.77
CA LYS A 49 6.48 -11.99 -10.88
C LYS A 49 7.74 -11.11 -10.78
N GLN A 50 7.65 -9.93 -10.18
CA GLN A 50 8.77 -9.00 -10.02
C GLN A 50 9.71 -9.43 -8.89
N LYS A 51 11.03 -9.41 -9.15
CA LYS A 51 12.07 -9.85 -8.21
C LYS A 51 12.98 -8.70 -7.79
N LEU A 52 12.48 -7.87 -6.88
CA LEU A 52 13.21 -6.70 -6.40
C LEU A 52 14.07 -7.05 -5.19
N ARG A 53 15.29 -6.51 -5.15
CA ARG A 53 16.04 -6.30 -3.91
C ARG A 53 15.49 -5.04 -3.21
N PRO A 54 15.65 -4.88 -1.88
CA PRO A 54 15.18 -3.70 -1.15
C PRO A 54 15.51 -2.36 -1.81
N LEU A 55 16.77 -2.13 -2.19
CA LEU A 55 17.17 -0.89 -2.89
C LEU A 55 16.41 -0.68 -4.21
N GLN A 56 16.13 -1.73 -4.98
CA GLN A 56 15.40 -1.60 -6.25
C GLN A 56 13.89 -1.34 -6.05
N GLN A 57 13.31 -1.79 -4.92
CA GLN A 57 11.97 -1.38 -4.50
C GLN A 57 11.96 0.10 -4.10
N ILE A 58 12.97 0.56 -3.34
CA ILE A 58 13.13 1.95 -2.93
C ILE A 58 13.35 2.87 -4.15
N ASP A 59 14.23 2.50 -5.06
CA ASP A 59 14.53 3.25 -6.30
C ASP A 59 13.28 3.37 -7.18
N PHE A 60 12.49 2.30 -7.32
CA PHE A 60 11.24 2.33 -8.07
C PHE A 60 10.15 3.17 -7.36
N ALA A 61 10.06 3.09 -6.03
CA ALA A 61 9.16 3.95 -5.24
C ALA A 61 9.53 5.44 -5.40
N LYS A 62 10.83 5.77 -5.37
CA LYS A 62 11.34 7.13 -5.58
C LYS A 62 10.99 7.72 -6.96
N ARG A 63 10.68 6.91 -7.98
CA ARG A 63 10.12 7.40 -9.27
C ARG A 63 8.72 8.02 -9.11
N PHE A 64 7.95 7.64 -8.09
CA PHE A 64 6.63 8.23 -7.80
C PHE A 64 6.72 9.46 -6.88
N GLY A 65 7.79 9.63 -6.11
CA GLY A 65 8.01 10.77 -5.20
C GLY A 65 8.85 10.39 -3.98
N GLU A 66 9.04 11.35 -3.07
CA GLU A 66 9.79 11.13 -1.83
C GLU A 66 9.14 10.09 -0.91
N ILE A 67 9.98 9.36 -0.16
CA ILE A 67 9.53 8.32 0.76
C ILE A 67 8.93 8.92 2.04
N HIS A 68 7.67 8.60 2.31
CA HIS A 68 6.99 8.99 3.55
C HIS A 68 7.24 7.95 4.66
N PHE A 69 8.09 8.29 5.64
CA PHE A 69 8.36 7.43 6.79
C PHE A 69 7.17 7.40 7.75
N HIS A 70 6.77 6.21 8.21
CA HIS A 70 5.58 6.04 9.06
C HIS A 70 5.85 6.50 10.52
N PRO A 71 5.10 7.46 11.08
CA PRO A 71 5.44 8.13 12.35
C PRO A 71 5.41 7.24 13.61
N TYR A 72 4.85 6.03 13.51
CA TYR A 72 4.73 5.07 14.63
C TYR A 72 5.22 3.66 14.31
N MET A 73 5.92 3.44 13.18
CA MET A 73 6.44 2.12 12.81
C MET A 73 7.81 2.25 12.15
N GLN A 74 8.78 1.51 12.68
CA GLN A 74 10.11 1.36 12.11
C GLN A 74 10.05 0.50 10.84
N GLY A 75 10.88 0.83 9.85
CA GLY A 75 11.12 -0.04 8.69
C GLY A 75 12.16 -1.12 8.98
N LEU A 76 12.72 -1.72 7.93
CA LEU A 76 13.86 -2.65 8.04
C LEU A 76 15.10 -1.93 8.60
N ASP A 77 15.94 -2.67 9.33
CA ASP A 77 17.16 -2.13 9.98
C ASP A 77 18.14 -1.50 8.97
N ASP A 78 18.44 -2.19 7.86
CA ASP A 78 19.30 -1.70 6.78
C ASP A 78 18.58 -0.78 5.78
N HIS A 79 17.24 -0.78 5.78
CA HIS A 79 16.39 -0.19 4.75
C HIS A 79 15.12 0.44 5.37
N PRO A 80 15.26 1.50 6.18
CA PRO A 80 14.16 2.07 6.97
C PRO A 80 13.03 2.68 6.12
N GLU A 81 13.24 2.88 4.81
CA GLU A 81 12.20 3.22 3.84
C GLU A 81 11.14 2.11 3.64
N ILE A 82 11.47 0.85 3.95
CA ILE A 82 10.57 -0.29 3.74
C ILE A 82 9.95 -0.73 5.07
N LEU A 83 8.63 -0.57 5.18
CA LEU A 83 7.84 -1.13 6.27
C LEU A 83 7.41 -2.57 5.96
N GLU A 84 7.63 -3.48 6.91
CA GLU A 84 7.11 -4.85 6.83
C GLU A 84 5.70 -4.98 7.42
N ILE A 85 4.79 -5.57 6.65
CA ILE A 85 3.47 -5.99 7.10
C ILE A 85 3.47 -7.53 7.21
N ILE A 86 3.63 -8.03 8.44
CA ILE A 86 3.60 -9.48 8.74
C ILE A 86 2.34 -9.83 9.52
N LYS A 87 1.80 -11.02 9.22
CA LYS A 87 0.77 -11.72 9.99
C LYS A 87 1.13 -13.20 10.03
N GLU A 88 1.24 -13.76 11.22
CA GLU A 88 1.68 -15.14 11.45
C GLU A 88 0.53 -16.09 11.84
N PRO A 89 0.74 -17.42 11.79
CA PRO A 89 -0.23 -18.39 12.30
C PRO A 89 -0.53 -18.15 13.78
N GLY A 90 -1.78 -17.84 14.10
CA GLY A 90 -2.24 -17.53 15.46
C GLY A 90 -2.40 -16.03 15.75
N ASP A 91 -1.94 -15.12 14.89
CA ASP A 91 -2.22 -13.69 15.06
C ASP A 91 -3.72 -13.41 14.88
N GLU A 92 -4.43 -13.04 15.94
CA GLU A 92 -5.86 -12.69 15.87
C GLU A 92 -6.11 -11.37 15.13
N TYR A 93 -5.15 -10.43 15.20
CA TYR A 93 -5.25 -9.13 14.55
C TYR A 93 -4.72 -9.16 13.10
N THR A 94 -5.36 -8.40 12.22
CA THR A 94 -4.92 -8.19 10.82
C THR A 94 -4.76 -6.69 10.58
N PHE A 95 -3.57 -6.29 10.12
CA PHE A 95 -3.31 -4.89 9.77
C PHE A 95 -4.17 -4.45 8.57
N GLY A 96 -4.67 -3.22 8.58
CA GLY A 96 -5.48 -2.68 7.48
C GLY A 96 -6.85 -3.33 7.24
N ALA A 97 -7.35 -4.18 8.15
CA ALA A 97 -8.56 -5.01 7.95
C ALA A 97 -9.93 -4.27 7.96
N VAL A 98 -9.94 -2.97 7.67
CA VAL A 98 -11.14 -2.13 7.51
C VAL A 98 -10.94 -1.23 6.30
N TRP A 99 -12.03 -0.72 5.68
CA TRP A 99 -11.90 0.26 4.61
C TRP A 99 -11.23 1.55 5.12
N HIS A 100 -10.11 1.91 4.52
CA HIS A 100 -9.30 3.09 4.86
C HIS A 100 -8.49 3.56 3.64
N THR A 101 -7.84 4.72 3.78
CA THR A 101 -6.67 5.11 2.98
C THR A 101 -5.57 5.54 3.95
N ASP A 102 -4.31 5.29 3.60
CA ASP A 102 -3.17 5.46 4.51
C ASP A 102 -2.97 6.93 4.94
N GLN A 103 -2.48 7.10 6.17
CA GLN A 103 -1.97 8.37 6.69
C GLN A 103 -2.91 9.59 6.57
N MET A 104 -4.22 9.42 6.37
CA MET A 104 -5.19 10.50 6.09
C MET A 104 -5.35 11.55 7.21
N PHE A 105 -4.67 11.38 8.34
CA PHE A 105 -4.61 12.29 9.49
C PHE A 105 -3.37 13.21 9.47
N ASN A 106 -2.42 13.00 8.57
CA ASN A 106 -1.29 13.90 8.37
C ASN A 106 -1.74 15.15 7.59
N PRO A 107 -1.14 16.34 7.82
CA PRO A 107 -1.43 17.55 7.04
C PRO A 107 -1.16 17.37 5.54
N GLU A 108 -0.15 16.57 5.22
CA GLU A 108 0.18 16.08 3.88
C GLU A 108 0.11 14.54 3.92
N PRO A 109 -1.02 13.93 3.52
CA PRO A 109 -1.16 12.48 3.44
C PRO A 109 -0.25 11.85 2.37
N ALA A 110 0.02 10.55 2.50
CA ALA A 110 0.75 9.81 1.49
C ALA A 110 0.00 9.82 0.14
N LYS A 111 0.69 10.19 -0.94
CA LYS A 111 0.12 10.24 -2.31
C LYS A 111 -0.15 8.84 -2.89
N ALA A 112 0.65 7.87 -2.48
CA ALA A 112 0.69 6.51 -3.01
C ALA A 112 1.22 5.54 -1.94
N THR A 113 0.80 4.27 -1.98
CA THR A 113 1.31 3.19 -1.11
C THR A 113 1.81 2.02 -1.97
N MET A 114 3.11 1.70 -1.88
CA MET A 114 3.71 0.56 -2.57
C MET A 114 3.80 -0.66 -1.64
N LEU A 115 3.07 -1.73 -1.95
CA LEU A 115 3.08 -2.98 -1.19
C LEU A 115 3.88 -4.06 -1.95
N TYR A 116 5.10 -4.32 -1.49
CA TYR A 116 5.82 -5.54 -1.86
C TYR A 116 5.47 -6.63 -0.85
N ALA A 117 4.48 -7.45 -1.19
CA ALA A 117 4.23 -8.69 -0.47
C ALA A 117 5.52 -9.52 -0.47
N HIS A 118 5.80 -10.12 0.67
CA HIS A 118 6.87 -11.08 0.84
C HIS A 118 6.21 -12.47 0.73
N GLU A 119 6.30 -13.32 1.76
CA GLU A 119 5.51 -14.55 1.82
C GLU A 119 4.00 -14.26 1.67
N VAL A 120 3.28 -15.13 0.94
CA VAL A 120 1.81 -15.08 0.79
C VAL A 120 1.23 -16.48 0.91
N PRO A 121 0.04 -16.67 1.52
CA PRO A 121 -0.60 -17.97 1.60
C PRO A 121 -1.06 -18.46 0.22
N THR A 122 -1.31 -19.77 0.08
CA THR A 122 -1.84 -20.38 -1.15
C THR A 122 -3.28 -19.94 -1.48
N SER A 123 -3.99 -19.38 -0.51
CA SER A 123 -5.38 -18.91 -0.64
C SER A 123 -5.73 -17.97 0.51
N GLY A 124 -6.52 -16.91 0.24
CA GLY A 124 -6.84 -15.87 1.21
C GLY A 124 -5.76 -14.79 1.29
N GLY A 125 -5.99 -13.75 2.10
CA GLY A 125 -5.11 -12.58 2.16
C GLY A 125 -5.32 -11.55 1.05
N ASP A 126 -6.38 -11.67 0.25
CA ASP A 126 -6.73 -10.73 -0.81
C ASP A 126 -6.94 -9.31 -0.26
N THR A 127 -6.32 -8.32 -0.91
CA THR A 127 -6.55 -6.89 -0.62
C THR A 127 -7.62 -6.33 -1.56
N GLN A 128 -8.62 -5.64 -1.00
CA GLN A 128 -9.73 -5.05 -1.77
C GLN A 128 -9.54 -3.53 -1.89
N PHE A 129 -9.98 -2.97 -3.02
CA PHE A 129 -9.85 -1.55 -3.35
C PHE A 129 -11.19 -1.00 -3.86
N SER A 130 -11.40 0.32 -3.72
CA SER A 130 -12.65 0.98 -4.10
C SER A 130 -12.37 2.35 -4.74
N ASN A 131 -12.97 2.62 -5.90
CA ASN A 131 -12.73 3.84 -6.66
C ASN A 131 -13.51 5.02 -6.06
N GLN A 132 -12.80 5.93 -5.37
CA GLN A 132 -13.43 7.08 -4.70
C GLN A 132 -13.89 8.17 -5.67
N TYR A 133 -13.28 8.28 -6.86
CA TYR A 133 -13.76 9.19 -7.91
C TYR A 133 -15.14 8.74 -8.38
N LEU A 134 -15.28 7.47 -8.79
CA LEU A 134 -16.57 6.94 -9.25
C LEU A 134 -17.62 6.91 -8.12
N ALA A 135 -17.21 6.64 -6.89
CA ALA A 135 -18.09 6.69 -5.72
C ALA A 135 -18.69 8.09 -5.48
N TYR A 136 -17.95 9.16 -5.81
CA TYR A 136 -18.48 10.54 -5.77
C TYR A 136 -19.26 10.90 -7.04
N GLU A 137 -18.76 10.55 -8.23
CA GLU A 137 -19.40 10.82 -9.52
C GLU A 137 -20.79 10.18 -9.66
N THR A 138 -21.00 9.01 -9.05
CA THR A 138 -22.28 8.28 -9.07
C THR A 138 -23.29 8.72 -8.01
N LEU A 139 -22.93 9.67 -7.13
CA LEU A 139 -23.89 10.32 -6.23
C LEU A 139 -24.90 11.15 -7.03
N SER A 140 -26.12 11.28 -6.51
CA SER A 140 -27.10 12.22 -7.06
C SER A 140 -26.63 13.66 -6.87
N GLU A 141 -26.95 14.55 -7.81
CA GLU A 141 -26.55 15.97 -7.74
C GLU A 141 -26.94 16.67 -6.43
N PRO A 142 -28.12 16.43 -5.81
CA PRO A 142 -28.42 16.95 -4.48
C PRO A 142 -27.46 16.46 -3.39
N MET A 143 -26.99 15.21 -3.46
CA MET A 143 -26.01 14.68 -2.50
C MET A 143 -24.61 15.27 -2.76
N LYS A 144 -24.20 15.45 -4.02
CA LYS A 144 -22.96 16.16 -4.36
C LYS A 144 -22.95 17.58 -3.78
N GLY A 145 -24.05 18.33 -3.94
CA GLY A 145 -24.21 19.67 -3.37
C GLY A 145 -24.24 19.71 -1.83
N VAL A 146 -24.71 18.65 -1.17
CA VAL A 146 -24.59 18.52 0.30
C VAL A 146 -23.15 18.27 0.74
N LEU A 147 -22.36 17.52 -0.03
CA LEU A 147 -20.99 17.11 0.34
C LEU A 147 -19.90 18.08 -0.11
N GLU A 148 -20.07 18.81 -1.20
CA GLU A 148 -19.04 19.63 -1.89
C GLU A 148 -18.23 20.54 -0.94
N ASN A 149 -18.90 21.15 0.03
CA ASN A 149 -18.30 22.13 0.94
C ASN A 149 -18.04 21.58 2.35
N LEU A 150 -18.30 20.29 2.60
CA LEU A 150 -18.00 19.65 3.89
C LEU A 150 -16.51 19.34 4.02
N LYS A 151 -16.00 19.45 5.25
CA LYS A 151 -14.63 19.10 5.62
C LYS A 151 -14.65 18.15 6.80
N THR A 152 -13.95 17.03 6.67
CA THR A 152 -13.75 16.08 7.78
C THR A 152 -12.50 16.46 8.59
N PHE A 153 -12.41 15.94 9.81
CA PHE A 153 -11.21 16.04 10.64
C PHE A 153 -10.75 14.63 11.02
N ASN A 154 -9.71 14.15 10.35
CA ASN A 154 -9.21 12.80 10.49
C ASN A 154 -8.17 12.76 11.63
N VAL A 155 -8.27 11.78 12.54
CA VAL A 155 -7.40 11.72 13.73
C VAL A 155 -6.76 10.34 13.86
N GLY A 156 -5.43 10.29 13.84
CA GLY A 156 -4.65 9.04 14.04
C GLY A 156 -4.62 8.53 15.48
N ASP A 157 -5.38 9.13 16.41
CA ASP A 157 -5.26 8.92 17.86
C ASP A 157 -5.93 7.64 18.40
N GLY A 158 -6.18 6.64 17.53
CA GLY A 158 -6.78 5.36 17.90
C GLY A 158 -6.04 4.57 19.00
N PHE A 159 -4.77 4.92 19.28
CA PHE A 159 -4.00 4.48 20.44
C PHE A 159 -4.46 5.12 21.77
N ARG A 160 -4.80 6.42 21.78
CA ARG A 160 -5.16 7.17 23.01
C ARG A 160 -6.54 6.81 23.55
N ARG A 161 -7.46 6.35 22.70
CA ARG A 161 -8.82 5.92 23.11
C ARG A 161 -8.85 4.45 23.58
N GLY A 162 -7.70 3.79 23.65
CA GLY A 162 -7.55 2.38 23.99
C GLY A 162 -7.20 2.12 25.45
N VAL A 163 -8.01 2.58 26.41
CA VAL A 163 -7.89 2.10 27.80
C VAL A 163 -8.15 0.59 27.80
N GLY A 164 -7.12 -0.22 28.05
CA GLY A 164 -7.17 -1.68 27.91
C GLY A 164 -6.82 -2.24 26.52
N LYS A 165 -6.42 -1.42 25.53
CA LYS A 165 -5.85 -1.94 24.28
C LYS A 165 -4.38 -2.31 24.46
N VAL A 166 -4.15 -3.62 24.56
CA VAL A 166 -2.86 -4.32 24.51
C VAL A 166 -1.85 -3.62 23.56
N ASN A 167 -0.66 -3.27 24.06
CA ASN A 167 0.33 -2.52 23.28
C ASN A 167 0.99 -3.41 22.19
N ARG A 168 1.87 -2.89 21.31
CA ARG A 168 2.46 -3.71 20.23
C ARG A 168 3.37 -4.84 20.76
N LYS A 169 4.14 -4.61 21.82
CA LYS A 169 4.98 -5.64 22.46
C LYS A 169 4.12 -6.71 23.11
N ASP A 170 3.11 -6.31 23.88
CA ASP A 170 2.17 -7.23 24.53
C ASP A 170 1.37 -8.06 23.51
N ARG A 171 0.93 -7.45 22.39
CA ARG A 171 0.13 -8.11 21.33
C ARG A 171 0.86 -9.27 20.68
N TYR A 172 2.17 -9.12 20.53
CA TYR A 172 3.03 -10.12 19.91
C TYR A 172 3.81 -10.94 20.94
N ALA A 173 3.48 -10.87 22.25
CA ALA A 173 4.24 -11.53 23.31
C ALA A 173 4.26 -13.07 23.19
N SER A 174 3.21 -13.65 22.59
CA SER A 174 3.10 -15.07 22.26
C SER A 174 3.71 -15.47 20.91
N ASN A 175 4.18 -14.50 20.12
CA ASN A 175 4.67 -14.68 18.76
C ASN A 175 6.21 -14.49 18.73
N PRO A 176 7.02 -15.56 18.62
CA PRO A 176 8.47 -15.47 18.77
C PRO A 176 9.16 -14.61 17.70
N LYS A 177 8.69 -14.65 16.44
CA LYS A 177 9.28 -13.85 15.36
C LYS A 177 8.88 -12.37 15.46
N MET A 178 7.67 -12.07 15.93
CA MET A 178 7.24 -10.69 16.12
C MET A 178 7.74 -10.09 17.46
N GLN A 179 8.13 -10.90 18.45
CA GLN A 179 9.07 -10.46 19.49
C GLN A 179 10.47 -10.24 18.92
N ALA A 180 10.99 -11.15 18.07
CA ALA A 180 12.27 -10.95 17.42
C ALA A 180 12.30 -9.66 16.59
N LYS A 181 11.24 -9.26 15.90
CA LYS A 181 11.16 -7.94 15.21
C LYS A 181 10.99 -6.72 16.13
N ILE A 182 10.86 -6.93 17.44
CA ILE A 182 11.00 -5.89 18.48
C ILE A 182 12.44 -5.88 19.04
N GLU A 183 13.25 -6.91 18.71
CA GLU A 183 14.60 -7.17 19.24
C GLU A 183 15.61 -7.59 18.11
N SER A 184 15.32 -7.21 16.83
CA SER A 184 16.00 -7.40 15.52
C SER A 184 15.83 -8.68 14.61
N GLN A 185 15.73 -8.45 13.28
CA GLN A 185 16.10 -9.25 12.05
C GLN A 185 15.24 -10.40 11.37
N GLU A 186 15.43 -10.52 10.01
CA GLU A 186 14.96 -11.46 8.92
C GLU A 186 13.44 -11.61 8.53
N MET A 187 13.03 -12.19 7.36
CA MET A 187 13.14 -11.82 5.91
C MET A 187 12.25 -12.77 4.99
N TYR A 188 12.16 -12.55 3.65
CA TYR A 188 11.66 -13.39 2.50
C TYR A 188 10.12 -13.43 2.17
N LEU A 189 9.53 -13.59 0.94
CA LEU A 189 9.78 -13.40 -0.53
C LEU A 189 8.42 -13.68 -1.30
N GLN A 190 7.81 -13.05 -2.35
CA GLN A 190 7.91 -11.83 -3.23
C GLN A 190 6.60 -11.60 -4.09
N ASN A 191 5.94 -10.40 -4.10
CA ASN A 191 4.93 -9.93 -5.11
C ASN A 191 4.57 -8.41 -4.96
N LEU A 192 4.51 -7.57 -6.02
CA LEU A 192 4.31 -6.09 -5.90
C LEU A 192 2.99 -5.51 -6.43
N PHE A 193 2.37 -4.60 -5.67
CA PHE A 193 1.25 -3.73 -6.06
C PHE A 193 1.48 -2.26 -5.66
N ILE A 194 0.85 -1.31 -6.37
CA ILE A 194 0.86 0.13 -6.04
C ILE A 194 -0.56 0.68 -6.00
N LEU A 195 -0.86 1.40 -4.90
CA LEU A 195 -1.97 2.31 -4.68
C LEU A 195 -1.54 3.74 -4.97
#